data_AF-A0AAV6XJW7-F1
#
_entry.id   AF-A0AAV6XJW7-F1
#
_cell.length_a   1.000
_cell.length_b   1.000
_cell.length_c   1.000
_cell.angle_alpha   90.00
_cell.angle_beta   90.00
_cell.angle_gamma   90.00
#
_symmetry.space_group_name_H-M   'P 1'
#
loop_
_entity.id
_entity.type
_entity.pdbx_description
1 polymer ?
#
loop_
_entity_poly.entity_id
_entity_poly.type
_entity_poly.pdbx_seq_one_letter_code
_entity_poly.pdbx_strand_id
1 'polypeptide(L)'
;MASLKLLSLILTLSVISAAAQPPESPAPPQSLVLAAETLENSGYTAMSLTLKLIAPTLPLPSATTITAVTIFAPPNAAFSASGQPSLAHLLLHFSPLSLSPSSLSSLPFSSTIPSLSPSKHLTVTSSDPKIISINNVKVSEYPIYDDGFVIVYAIDNFFDLNFTLARNSTKIDAKLGFQCLKLERVSQFDDASGVLKSRGYSIFASFLDLQLMGFLDLKKSSEDNGMKWTVFAPVDEELVPFSGDFLGYSSLFMRHLVPCRVTWGDLNEMGNGTMVSISVDGFNLGITKDEDDGILMVNGVEIMFPDMYNSDWLVIHGIRGVIPLPEEEMELLEKLPVTKVEDSTASDRAEF
;
A
#
# COMPACT_ATOMS: atom_id res chain seq x y z
N MET A 1 74.22 -15.87 29.32
CA MET A 1 73.84 -17.12 28.62
C MET A 1 72.87 -16.74 27.51
N ALA A 2 73.15 -17.20 26.28
CA ALA A 2 72.31 -17.26 25.06
C ALA A 2 71.56 -15.98 24.60
N SER A 3 71.95 -15.30 23.50
CA SER A 3 71.78 -15.69 22.08
C SER A 3 70.30 -15.82 21.68
N LEU A 4 69.70 -14.87 20.94
CA LEU A 4 69.70 -14.73 19.47
C LEU A 4 69.06 -15.91 18.72
N LYS A 5 68.10 -15.57 17.83
CA LYS A 5 67.36 -16.38 16.83
C LYS A 5 66.12 -17.10 17.42
N LEU A 6 64.93 -17.00 16.85
CA LEU A 6 64.61 -17.46 15.50
C LEU A 6 63.34 -16.81 14.93
N LEU A 7 63.47 -16.36 13.69
CA LEU A 7 62.41 -16.02 12.74
C LEU A 7 61.61 -17.29 12.37
N SER A 8 60.36 -17.11 11.93
CA SER A 8 59.52 -18.07 11.18
C SER A 8 58.59 -18.99 11.98
N LEU A 9 57.27 -18.74 11.90
CA LEU A 9 56.35 -19.73 11.30
C LEU A 9 54.98 -19.13 10.90
N ILE A 10 54.81 -18.91 9.59
CA ILE A 10 53.67 -19.33 8.75
C ILE A 10 52.25 -18.80 9.07
N LEU A 11 51.86 -17.81 8.26
CA LEU A 11 50.67 -17.79 7.38
C LEU A 11 49.55 -18.81 7.70
N THR A 12 48.45 -18.35 8.32
CA THR A 12 47.15 -18.98 8.06
C THR A 12 46.15 -17.93 7.58
N LEU A 13 45.88 -18.07 6.29
CA LEU A 13 44.80 -17.53 5.50
C LEU A 13 43.47 -17.79 6.25
N SER A 14 42.80 -16.75 6.76
CA SER A 14 41.36 -16.85 7.01
C SER A 14 40.64 -16.13 5.89
N VAL A 15 39.87 -16.95 5.19
CA VAL A 15 39.16 -16.70 3.95
C VAL A 15 38.17 -15.56 4.17
N ILE A 16 38.26 -14.52 3.34
CA ILE A 16 37.16 -13.57 3.16
C ILE A 16 36.01 -14.37 2.56
N SER A 17 35.14 -14.89 3.42
CA SER A 17 33.86 -15.41 3.00
C SER A 17 32.96 -14.20 2.74
N ALA A 18 33.16 -13.56 1.58
CA ALA A 18 32.12 -12.76 0.98
C ALA A 18 31.05 -13.76 0.51
N ALA A 19 30.22 -14.20 1.45
CA ALA A 19 28.90 -14.69 1.09
C ALA A 19 28.25 -13.50 0.38
N ALA A 20 28.10 -13.62 -0.94
CA ALA A 20 27.24 -12.75 -1.70
C ALA A 20 25.84 -12.93 -1.08
N GLN A 21 25.50 -12.06 -0.13
CA GLN A 21 24.12 -11.89 0.28
C GLN A 21 23.37 -11.53 -1.01
N PRO A 22 22.28 -12.23 -1.35
CA PRO A 22 21.38 -11.73 -2.38
C PRO A 22 21.01 -10.30 -1.98
N PRO A 23 20.88 -9.36 -2.94
CA PRO A 23 20.53 -7.99 -2.61
C PRO A 23 19.25 -8.00 -1.78
N GLU A 24 19.35 -7.61 -0.51
CA GLU A 24 18.18 -7.29 0.30
C GLU A 24 17.44 -6.20 -0.45
N SER A 25 16.13 -6.40 -0.68
CA SER A 25 15.31 -5.35 -1.27
C SER A 25 15.43 -4.10 -0.39
N PRO A 26 15.69 -2.92 -0.99
CA PRO A 26 15.94 -1.70 -0.25
C PRO A 26 14.75 -1.37 0.66
N ALA A 27 15.02 -0.73 1.79
CA ALA A 27 13.94 -0.27 2.67
C ALA A 27 13.04 0.70 1.90
N PRO A 28 11.71 0.74 2.13
CA PRO A 28 10.82 1.47 1.25
C PRO A 28 11.07 3.00 1.06
N PRO A 29 11.62 3.76 2.04
CA PRO A 29 12.15 5.11 1.76
C PRO A 29 13.29 5.14 0.74
N GLN A 30 14.18 4.14 0.79
CA GLN A 30 15.28 3.98 -0.15
C GLN A 30 14.78 3.55 -1.53
N SER A 31 13.72 2.74 -1.61
CA SER A 31 13.07 2.35 -2.88
C SER A 31 12.67 3.56 -3.71
N LEU A 32 12.10 4.60 -3.08
CA LEU A 32 11.68 5.81 -3.78
C LEU A 32 12.85 6.68 -4.22
N VAL A 33 13.93 6.72 -3.44
CA VAL A 33 15.18 7.38 -3.83
C VAL A 33 15.74 6.68 -5.07
N LEU A 34 15.83 5.35 -5.06
CA LEU A 34 16.31 4.55 -6.18
C LEU A 34 15.39 4.66 -7.40
N ALA A 35 14.08 4.69 -7.22
CA ALA A 35 13.12 4.92 -8.29
C ALA A 35 13.30 6.31 -8.91
N ALA A 36 13.52 7.35 -8.09
CA ALA A 36 13.77 8.70 -8.56
C ALA A 36 15.10 8.80 -9.33
N GLU A 37 16.17 8.15 -8.85
CA GLU A 37 17.44 8.05 -9.57
C GLU A 37 17.28 7.29 -10.89
N THR A 38 16.53 6.19 -10.90
CA THR A 38 16.26 5.39 -12.10
C THR A 38 15.46 6.19 -13.13
N LEU A 39 14.46 6.96 -12.70
CA LEU A 39 13.71 7.89 -13.54
C LEU A 39 14.63 8.94 -14.17
N GLU A 40 15.51 9.54 -13.38
CA GLU A 40 16.46 10.56 -13.84
C GLU A 40 17.42 9.98 -14.90
N ASN A 41 18.02 8.83 -14.61
CA ASN A 41 18.92 8.12 -15.52
C ASN A 41 18.21 7.63 -16.80
N SER A 42 16.91 7.38 -16.74
CA SER A 42 16.08 6.94 -17.87
C SER A 42 15.50 8.12 -18.68
N GLY A 43 15.85 9.37 -18.36
CA GLY A 43 15.41 10.55 -19.09
C GLY A 43 14.03 11.12 -18.68
N TYR A 44 13.48 10.66 -17.55
CA TYR A 44 12.23 11.13 -16.93
C TYR A 44 12.52 12.14 -15.81
N THR A 45 13.43 13.09 -16.05
CA THR A 45 13.92 14.07 -15.07
C THR A 45 12.80 14.85 -14.38
N ALA A 46 11.78 15.30 -15.10
CA ALA A 46 10.68 16.06 -14.52
C ALA A 46 9.85 15.22 -13.53
N MET A 47 9.63 13.95 -13.86
CA MET A 47 8.95 13.01 -12.97
C MET A 47 9.83 12.59 -11.80
N SER A 48 11.14 12.44 -11.99
CA SER A 48 12.10 12.22 -10.88
C SER A 48 12.05 13.36 -9.85
N LEU A 49 12.06 14.61 -10.31
CA LEU A 49 11.93 15.78 -9.44
C LEU A 49 10.56 15.85 -8.77
N THR A 50 9.50 15.51 -9.51
CA THR A 50 8.14 15.41 -8.95
C THR A 50 8.11 14.39 -7.82
N LEU A 51 8.65 13.19 -8.04
CA LEU A 51 8.74 12.13 -7.03
C LEU A 51 9.53 12.60 -5.81
N LYS A 52 10.70 13.21 -5.99
CA LYS A 52 11.50 13.77 -4.88
C LYS A 52 10.72 14.84 -4.09
N LEU A 53 9.92 15.66 -4.76
CA LEU A 53 9.13 16.72 -4.14
C LEU A 53 7.92 16.18 -3.36
N ILE A 54 7.20 15.21 -3.92
CA ILE A 54 5.99 14.67 -3.30
C ILE A 54 6.26 13.50 -2.38
N ALA A 55 7.44 12.88 -2.40
CA ALA A 55 7.80 11.77 -1.53
C ALA A 55 7.48 12.02 -0.05
N PRO A 56 7.70 13.22 0.54
CA PRO A 56 7.31 13.48 1.92
C PRO A 56 5.78 13.52 2.15
N THR A 57 5.00 13.73 1.10
CA THR A 57 3.52 13.91 1.14
C THR A 57 2.75 12.69 0.63
N LEU A 58 3.41 11.85 -0.18
CA LEU A 58 2.94 10.50 -0.40
C LEU A 58 2.83 9.86 0.99
N PRO A 59 1.86 8.97 1.23
CA PRO A 59 1.88 8.12 2.41
C PRO A 59 3.13 7.25 2.27
N LEU A 60 4.29 7.80 2.60
CA LEU A 60 5.52 7.08 2.49
C LEU A 60 5.49 6.07 3.62
N PRO A 61 6.08 4.90 3.38
CA PRO A 61 6.74 4.22 4.47
C PRO A 61 7.68 5.20 5.17
N SER A 62 7.23 5.76 6.29
CA SER A 62 8.08 5.78 7.48
C SER A 62 8.38 4.33 7.85
N ALA A 63 9.22 4.06 8.85
CA ALA A 63 9.47 2.68 9.33
C ALA A 63 8.17 1.82 9.50
N THR A 64 7.04 2.52 9.59
CA THR A 64 5.70 2.22 10.04
C THR A 64 4.64 1.83 9.00
N THR A 65 4.81 2.13 7.72
CA THR A 65 3.68 2.08 6.74
C THR A 65 4.09 1.38 5.45
N ILE A 66 3.83 0.08 5.27
CA ILE A 66 4.08 -0.59 3.99
C ILE A 66 2.98 -0.21 3.00
N THR A 67 3.23 0.83 2.21
CA THR A 67 2.37 1.20 1.08
C THR A 67 3.17 0.99 -0.20
N ALA A 68 2.67 0.09 -1.03
CA ALA A 68 3.20 -0.06 -2.38
C ALA A 68 2.62 1.04 -3.27
N VAL A 69 3.42 1.53 -4.22
CA VAL A 69 2.99 2.59 -5.14
C VAL A 69 3.36 2.21 -6.56
N THR A 70 2.38 2.31 -7.46
CA THR A 70 2.63 2.30 -8.90
C THR A 70 2.66 3.73 -9.41
N ILE A 71 3.75 4.09 -10.08
CA ILE A 71 4.01 5.41 -10.65
C ILE A 71 3.93 5.30 -12.17
N PHE A 72 3.07 6.10 -12.79
CA PHE A 72 2.94 6.20 -14.25
C PHE A 72 3.66 7.45 -14.74
N ALA A 73 4.91 7.31 -15.19
CA ALA A 73 5.83 8.41 -15.47
C ALA A 73 5.66 9.00 -16.89
N PRO A 74 5.13 10.23 -17.04
CA PRO A 74 5.09 10.92 -18.33
C PRO A 74 6.51 11.36 -18.75
N PRO A 75 6.81 11.42 -20.06
CA PRO A 75 8.12 11.87 -20.54
C PRO A 75 8.29 13.38 -20.34
N ASN A 76 9.53 13.86 -20.29
CA ASN A 76 9.84 15.30 -20.17
C ASN A 76 9.16 16.17 -21.25
N ALA A 77 8.90 15.61 -22.44
CA ALA A 77 8.16 16.29 -23.51
C ALA A 77 6.70 16.58 -23.11
N ALA A 78 6.04 15.69 -22.36
CA ALA A 78 4.69 15.91 -21.85
C ALA A 78 4.66 17.08 -20.85
N PHE A 79 5.63 17.14 -19.94
CA PHE A 79 5.81 18.28 -19.01
C PHE A 79 6.04 19.59 -19.75
N SER A 80 6.87 19.57 -20.80
CA SER A 80 7.16 20.75 -21.61
C SER A 80 5.91 21.25 -22.35
N ALA A 81 5.05 20.34 -22.81
CA ALA A 81 3.82 20.67 -23.52
C ALA A 81 2.69 21.15 -22.58
N SER A 82 2.62 20.63 -21.35
CA SER A 82 1.59 21.00 -20.37
C SER A 82 1.86 22.31 -19.64
N GLY A 83 3.11 22.77 -19.60
CA GLY A 83 3.54 23.84 -18.69
C GLY A 83 3.62 23.31 -17.25
N GLN A 84 3.12 24.08 -16.28
CA GLN A 84 3.11 23.66 -14.87
C GLN A 84 1.79 22.94 -14.51
N PRO A 85 1.78 21.60 -14.35
CA PRO A 85 0.60 20.87 -13.93
C PRO A 85 0.22 21.20 -12.47
N SER A 86 -1.07 21.10 -12.15
CA SER A 86 -1.53 21.20 -10.75
C SER A 86 -1.10 19.98 -9.93
N LEU A 87 -1.04 20.12 -8.60
CA LEU A 87 -0.74 18.99 -7.72
C LEU A 87 -1.73 17.82 -7.93
N ALA A 88 -3.02 18.11 -8.08
CA ALA A 88 -4.02 17.08 -8.34
C ALA A 88 -3.76 16.33 -9.67
N HIS A 89 -3.24 17.02 -10.69
CA HIS A 89 -2.84 16.39 -11.95
C HIS A 89 -1.61 15.51 -11.75
N LEU A 90 -0.60 15.97 -11.02
CA LEU A 90 0.59 15.17 -10.71
C LEU A 90 0.22 13.92 -9.91
N LEU A 91 -0.61 14.05 -8.88
CA LEU A 91 -1.06 12.93 -8.04
C LEU A 91 -1.90 11.89 -8.82
N LEU A 92 -2.47 12.25 -9.97
CA LEU A 92 -3.21 11.31 -10.83
C LEU A 92 -2.30 10.20 -11.38
N HIS A 93 -0.99 10.46 -11.44
CA HIS A 93 0.03 9.53 -11.92
C HIS A 93 0.50 8.52 -10.87
N PHE A 94 -0.04 8.58 -9.66
CA PHE A 94 0.34 7.71 -8.55
C PHE A 94 -0.85 6.86 -8.15
N SER A 95 -0.69 5.54 -8.21
CA SER A 95 -1.66 4.58 -7.72
C SER A 95 -1.14 3.95 -6.43
N PRO A 96 -1.96 3.87 -5.38
CA PRO A 96 -1.59 3.21 -4.12
C PRO A 96 -1.62 1.67 -4.20
N LEU A 97 -1.74 1.11 -5.41
CA LEU A 97 -1.72 -0.33 -5.65
C LEU A 97 -0.36 -0.76 -6.18
N SER A 98 0.11 -1.95 -5.79
CA SER A 98 1.23 -2.62 -6.45
C SER A 98 0.75 -3.32 -7.72
N LEU A 99 0.90 -2.67 -8.87
CA LEU A 99 0.43 -3.19 -10.15
C LEU A 99 1.60 -3.85 -10.89
N SER A 100 1.91 -5.09 -10.53
CA SER A 100 2.85 -5.92 -11.28
C SER A 100 2.46 -6.02 -12.76
N PRO A 101 3.39 -6.37 -13.68
CA PRO A 101 3.06 -6.53 -15.10
C PRO A 101 1.92 -7.52 -15.35
N SER A 102 1.90 -8.63 -14.59
CA SER A 102 0.82 -9.61 -14.64
C SER A 102 -0.50 -9.06 -14.12
N SER A 103 -0.49 -8.32 -13.01
CA SER A 103 -1.70 -7.71 -12.44
C SER A 103 -2.28 -6.69 -13.40
N LEU A 104 -1.43 -5.80 -13.93
CA LEU A 104 -1.83 -4.72 -14.82
C LEU A 104 -2.40 -5.25 -16.15
N SER A 105 -1.78 -6.29 -16.73
CA SER A 105 -2.25 -6.93 -17.97
C SER A 105 -3.53 -7.75 -17.80
N SER A 106 -3.80 -8.24 -16.58
CA SER A 106 -5.02 -8.98 -16.28
C SER A 106 -6.26 -8.09 -16.11
N LEU A 107 -6.08 -6.76 -15.96
CA LEU A 107 -7.21 -5.86 -15.74
C LEU A 107 -8.09 -5.77 -17.00
N PRO A 108 -9.40 -6.07 -16.90
CA PRO A 108 -10.29 -5.95 -18.04
C PRO A 108 -10.49 -4.50 -18.47
N PHE A 109 -10.93 -4.31 -19.71
CA PHE A 109 -11.38 -3.01 -20.20
C PHE A 109 -12.43 -2.40 -19.28
N SER A 110 -12.33 -1.09 -19.06
CA SER A 110 -13.17 -0.31 -18.13
C SER A 110 -12.91 -0.57 -16.64
N SER A 111 -11.91 -1.36 -16.27
CA SER A 111 -11.47 -1.46 -14.87
C SER A 111 -11.04 -0.11 -14.32
N THR A 112 -11.39 0.15 -13.06
CA THR A 112 -10.99 1.35 -12.34
C THR A 112 -9.73 1.07 -11.52
N ILE A 113 -8.72 1.93 -11.66
CA ILE A 113 -7.50 1.92 -10.86
C ILE A 113 -7.53 3.19 -9.98
N PRO A 114 -7.44 3.06 -8.64
CA PRO A 114 -7.41 4.23 -7.77
C PRO A 114 -6.14 5.05 -8.00
N SER A 115 -6.25 6.36 -7.76
CA SER A 115 -5.11 7.29 -7.82
C SER A 115 -5.03 8.11 -6.54
N LEU A 116 -3.89 8.76 -6.30
CA LEU A 116 -3.72 9.70 -5.19
C LEU A 116 -4.33 11.08 -5.48
N SER A 117 -4.90 11.29 -6.66
CA SER A 117 -5.61 12.52 -6.99
C SER A 117 -7.00 12.54 -6.34
N PRO A 118 -7.38 13.61 -5.61
CA PRO A 118 -8.63 13.64 -4.86
C PRO A 118 -9.87 13.39 -5.73
N SER A 119 -10.66 12.37 -5.37
CA SER A 119 -11.89 11.97 -6.09
C SER A 119 -11.68 11.59 -7.56
N LYS A 120 -10.45 11.27 -7.96
CA LYS A 120 -10.11 10.88 -9.34
C LYS A 120 -9.54 9.47 -9.38
N HIS A 121 -9.82 8.79 -10.48
CA HIS A 121 -9.35 7.44 -10.74
C HIS A 121 -8.91 7.33 -12.19
N LEU A 122 -8.15 6.28 -12.45
CA LEU A 122 -7.73 5.88 -13.77
C LEU A 122 -8.65 4.77 -14.27
N THR A 123 -8.85 4.69 -15.58
CA THR A 123 -9.69 3.69 -16.24
C THR A 123 -8.85 2.93 -17.25
N VAL A 124 -8.87 1.60 -17.18
CA VAL A 124 -8.22 0.74 -18.17
C VAL A 124 -8.99 0.85 -19.48
N THR A 125 -8.26 1.20 -20.54
CA THR A 125 -8.79 1.46 -21.89
C THR A 125 -8.18 0.52 -22.94
N SER A 126 -7.40 -0.47 -22.50
CA SER A 126 -6.73 -1.45 -23.34
C SER A 126 -7.74 -2.13 -24.27
N SER A 127 -7.54 -1.98 -25.58
CA SER A 127 -8.39 -2.61 -26.61
C SER A 127 -7.74 -3.86 -27.23
N ASP A 128 -6.43 -4.05 -27.00
CA ASP A 128 -5.64 -5.20 -27.43
C ASP A 128 -4.96 -5.81 -26.19
N PRO A 129 -4.99 -7.15 -25.99
CA PRO A 129 -4.30 -7.80 -24.87
C PRO A 129 -2.77 -7.57 -24.84
N LYS A 130 -2.16 -7.15 -25.95
CA LYS A 130 -0.72 -6.84 -26.03
C LYS A 130 -0.38 -5.38 -25.75
N ILE A 131 -1.38 -4.50 -25.70
CA ILE A 131 -1.17 -3.06 -25.52
C ILE A 131 -1.97 -2.61 -24.31
N ILE A 132 -1.24 -2.27 -23.25
CA ILE A 132 -1.84 -1.70 -22.05
C ILE A 132 -2.07 -0.22 -22.30
N SER A 133 -3.32 0.24 -22.15
CA SER A 133 -3.64 1.67 -22.14
C SER A 133 -4.56 2.02 -20.99
N ILE A 134 -4.31 3.17 -20.38
CA ILE A 134 -5.05 3.70 -19.24
C ILE A 134 -5.43 5.14 -19.57
N ASN A 135 -6.70 5.51 -19.43
CA ASN A 135 -7.23 6.81 -19.85
C ASN A 135 -6.83 7.20 -21.29
N ASN A 136 -6.84 6.23 -22.22
CA ASN A 136 -6.36 6.35 -23.60
C ASN A 136 -4.87 6.70 -23.77
N VAL A 137 -4.08 6.62 -22.70
CA VAL A 137 -2.63 6.77 -22.73
C VAL A 137 -2.00 5.39 -22.68
N LYS A 138 -1.08 5.11 -23.61
CA LYS A 138 -0.34 3.85 -23.63
C LYS A 138 0.62 3.78 -22.44
N VAL A 139 0.71 2.60 -21.85
CA VAL A 139 1.62 2.25 -20.76
C VAL A 139 2.64 1.24 -21.28
N SER A 140 3.89 1.33 -20.81
CA SER A 140 4.93 0.35 -21.14
C SER A 140 4.55 -1.04 -20.65
N GLU A 141 4.91 -2.07 -21.43
CA GLU A 141 4.64 -3.48 -21.08
C GLU A 141 5.41 -3.89 -19.81
N TYR A 142 6.62 -3.38 -19.66
CA TYR A 142 7.47 -3.62 -18.50
C TYR A 142 7.77 -2.30 -17.77
N PRO A 143 7.93 -2.35 -16.44
CA PRO A 143 8.32 -1.19 -15.65
C PRO A 143 9.77 -0.81 -15.91
N ILE A 144 10.07 0.48 -15.79
CA ILE A 144 11.45 1.02 -15.80
C ILE A 144 12.15 0.83 -14.45
N TYR A 145 11.38 0.66 -13.37
CA TYR A 145 11.85 0.33 -12.03
C TYR A 145 10.80 -0.54 -11.34
N ASP A 146 11.23 -1.63 -10.71
CA ASP A 146 10.38 -2.52 -9.93
C ASP A 146 11.22 -3.21 -8.86
N ASP A 147 10.90 -2.96 -7.60
CA ASP A 147 11.47 -3.64 -6.44
C ASP A 147 10.41 -4.33 -5.58
N GLY A 148 9.19 -4.46 -6.10
CA GLY A 148 8.01 -4.99 -5.42
C GLY A 148 7.24 -3.97 -4.57
N PHE A 149 7.86 -2.87 -4.17
CA PHE A 149 7.22 -1.79 -3.39
C PHE A 149 6.88 -0.58 -4.26
N VAL A 150 7.85 -0.14 -5.06
CA VAL A 150 7.69 0.95 -6.00
C VAL A 150 7.81 0.37 -7.40
N ILE A 151 6.73 0.48 -8.16
CA ILE A 151 6.70 0.05 -9.55
C ILE A 151 6.53 1.28 -10.42
N VAL A 152 7.42 1.50 -11.38
CA VAL A 152 7.39 2.67 -12.24
C VAL A 152 7.21 2.23 -13.68
N TYR A 153 6.11 2.65 -14.32
CA TYR A 153 5.87 2.45 -15.74
C TYR A 153 6.12 3.74 -16.51
N ALA A 154 6.66 3.62 -17.71
CA ALA A 154 6.66 4.71 -18.68
C ALA A 154 5.27 4.82 -19.33
N ILE A 155 4.80 6.03 -19.56
CA ILE A 155 3.56 6.28 -20.30
C ILE A 155 3.80 7.30 -21.42
N ASP A 156 2.96 7.30 -22.46
CA ASP A 156 3.18 8.17 -23.62
C ASP A 156 2.90 9.66 -23.34
N ASN A 157 1.99 9.99 -22.41
CA ASN A 157 1.58 11.36 -22.11
C ASN A 157 0.93 11.49 -20.70
N PHE A 158 0.58 12.71 -20.26
CA PHE A 158 -0.24 12.91 -19.05
C PHE A 158 -1.60 12.22 -19.17
N PHE A 159 -2.11 11.70 -18.05
CA PHE A 159 -3.49 11.29 -17.95
C PHE A 159 -4.39 12.53 -17.88
N ASP A 160 -5.54 12.51 -18.54
CA ASP A 160 -6.49 13.62 -18.45
C ASP A 160 -7.24 13.59 -17.10
N LEU A 161 -7.19 14.71 -16.37
CA LEU A 161 -7.93 14.91 -15.11
C LEU A 161 -9.45 14.79 -15.29
N ASN A 162 -9.97 15.10 -16.47
CA ASN A 162 -11.38 15.04 -16.80
C ASN A 162 -11.70 13.92 -17.79
N PHE A 163 -10.87 12.87 -17.79
CA PHE A 163 -11.08 11.70 -18.62
C PHE A 163 -12.50 11.14 -18.43
N THR A 164 -13.19 10.95 -19.56
CA THR A 164 -14.47 10.26 -19.60
C THR A 164 -14.41 9.18 -20.67
N LEU A 165 -14.84 7.97 -20.31
CA LEU A 165 -14.88 6.87 -21.27
C LEU A 165 -16.01 7.12 -22.26
N ALA A 166 -15.66 7.36 -23.53
CA ALA A 166 -16.64 7.56 -24.59
C ALA A 166 -17.48 6.28 -24.78
N ARG A 167 -18.74 6.31 -24.36
CA ARG A 167 -19.69 5.21 -24.60
C ARG A 167 -20.18 5.30 -26.04
N ASN A 168 -19.42 4.73 -26.96
CA ASN A 168 -19.90 4.53 -28.32
C ASN A 168 -21.13 3.62 -28.26
N SER A 169 -22.31 4.23 -28.39
CA SER A 169 -23.59 3.54 -28.45
C SER A 169 -23.76 2.93 -29.84
N THR A 170 -22.87 2.01 -30.20
CA THR A 170 -23.19 1.09 -31.29
C THR A 170 -24.22 0.12 -30.72
N LYS A 171 -25.38 0.03 -31.38
CA LYS A 171 -26.29 -1.10 -31.22
C LYS A 171 -25.52 -2.35 -31.60
N ILE A 172 -24.80 -2.93 -30.64
CA ILE A 172 -24.29 -4.27 -30.77
C ILE A 172 -25.50 -5.14 -30.49
N ASP A 173 -26.01 -5.81 -31.54
CA ASP A 173 -26.89 -6.98 -31.40
C ASP A 173 -26.10 -8.05 -30.66
N ALA A 174 -26.02 -7.87 -29.35
CA ALA A 174 -25.24 -8.69 -28.48
C ALA A 174 -26.09 -9.91 -28.18
N LYS A 175 -25.95 -10.94 -29.02
CA LYS A 175 -26.03 -12.33 -28.53
C LYS A 175 -24.89 -12.47 -27.52
N LEU A 176 -25.09 -11.89 -26.34
CA LEU A 176 -24.22 -12.00 -25.18
C LEU A 176 -24.29 -13.48 -24.77
N GLY A 177 -23.37 -14.27 -25.31
CA GLY A 177 -22.80 -15.34 -24.53
C GLY A 177 -22.19 -14.66 -23.32
N PHE A 178 -22.97 -14.47 -22.26
CA PHE A 178 -22.50 -14.08 -20.94
C PHE A 178 -21.65 -15.25 -20.42
N GLN A 179 -20.48 -15.44 -21.01
CA GLN A 179 -19.39 -16.10 -20.32
C GLN A 179 -18.83 -14.98 -19.45
N CYS A 180 -19.32 -14.86 -18.22
CA CYS A 180 -18.62 -14.06 -17.22
C CYS A 180 -17.16 -14.48 -17.29
N LEU A 181 -16.26 -13.57 -17.66
CA LEU A 181 -14.84 -13.81 -17.47
C LEU A 181 -14.72 -14.07 -15.98
N LYS A 182 -14.40 -15.31 -15.62
CA LYS A 182 -13.97 -15.64 -14.28
C LYS A 182 -12.75 -14.75 -14.10
N LEU A 183 -12.88 -13.67 -13.32
CA LEU A 183 -11.73 -12.96 -12.79
C LEU A 183 -10.88 -14.10 -12.24
N GLU A 184 -9.76 -14.40 -12.89
CA GLU A 184 -8.81 -15.32 -12.28
C GLU A 184 -8.48 -14.61 -10.98
N ARG A 185 -8.98 -15.17 -9.88
CA ARG A 185 -8.74 -14.64 -8.56
C ARG A 185 -7.25 -14.81 -8.35
N VAL A 186 -6.49 -13.78 -8.71
CA VAL A 186 -5.07 -13.70 -8.43
C VAL A 186 -5.00 -13.33 -6.97
N SER A 187 -5.12 -14.30 -6.06
CA SER A 187 -5.17 -13.92 -4.66
C SER A 187 -4.90 -15.12 -3.77
N GLN A 188 -3.68 -15.19 -3.28
CA GLN A 188 -3.32 -15.97 -2.08
C GLN A 188 -4.22 -15.66 -0.86
N PHE A 189 -5.04 -14.62 -0.95
CA PHE A 189 -5.92 -14.10 0.09
C PHE A 189 -7.36 -14.56 -0.09
N ASP A 190 -7.68 -15.32 -1.13
CA ASP A 190 -9.06 -15.69 -1.47
C ASP A 190 -9.79 -16.37 -0.32
N ASP A 191 -9.10 -17.30 0.34
CA ASP A 191 -9.65 -18.03 1.46
C ASP A 191 -9.81 -17.09 2.66
N ALA A 192 -8.81 -16.23 2.90
CA ALA A 192 -8.82 -15.25 3.98
C ALA A 192 -9.92 -14.18 3.81
N SER A 193 -10.06 -13.61 2.61
CA SER A 193 -11.08 -12.63 2.28
C SER A 193 -12.47 -13.24 2.23
N GLY A 194 -12.59 -14.49 1.78
CA GLY A 194 -13.81 -15.28 1.85
C GLY A 194 -14.29 -15.48 3.29
N VAL A 195 -13.37 -15.82 4.20
CA VAL A 195 -13.65 -15.96 5.63
C VAL A 195 -14.11 -14.63 6.25
N LEU A 196 -13.40 -13.53 5.99
CA LEU A 196 -13.78 -12.20 6.46
C LEU A 196 -15.19 -11.81 6.00
N LYS A 197 -15.49 -11.95 4.70
CA LYS A 197 -16.82 -11.67 4.13
C LYS A 197 -17.92 -12.51 4.78
N SER A 198 -17.65 -13.80 5.03
CA SER A 198 -18.62 -14.70 5.65
C SER A 198 -18.98 -14.33 7.10
N ARG A 199 -18.16 -13.50 7.74
CA ARG A 199 -18.32 -13.07 9.14
C ARG A 199 -18.69 -11.60 9.31
N GLY A 200 -18.98 -10.87 8.23
CA GLY A 200 -19.38 -9.46 8.29
C GLY A 200 -18.22 -8.47 8.35
N TYR A 201 -17.03 -8.87 7.88
CA TYR A 201 -15.84 -8.03 7.78
C TYR A 201 -15.52 -7.73 6.30
N SER A 202 -16.55 -7.33 5.54
CA SER A 202 -16.49 -7.20 4.08
C SER A 202 -15.65 -6.00 3.62
N ILE A 203 -15.62 -4.92 4.39
CA ILE A 203 -14.79 -3.75 4.10
C ILE A 203 -13.34 -4.17 4.20
N PHE A 204 -12.92 -4.77 5.32
CA PHE A 204 -11.54 -5.23 5.51
C PHE A 204 -11.15 -6.33 4.53
N ALA A 205 -12.09 -7.22 4.16
CA ALA A 205 -11.87 -8.20 3.09
C ALA A 205 -11.56 -7.54 1.74
N SER A 206 -12.19 -6.41 1.45
CA SER A 206 -11.94 -5.65 0.21
C SER A 206 -10.53 -5.04 0.21
N PHE A 207 -10.01 -4.62 1.37
CA PHE A 207 -8.60 -4.19 1.48
C PHE A 207 -7.62 -5.31 1.19
N LEU A 208 -7.92 -6.50 1.72
CA LEU A 208 -7.14 -7.70 1.50
C LEU A 208 -7.14 -8.09 0.01
N ASP A 209 -8.32 -8.12 -0.61
CA ASP A 209 -8.50 -8.43 -2.04
C ASP A 209 -7.83 -7.41 -2.97
N LEU A 210 -7.90 -6.12 -2.63
CA LEU A 210 -7.27 -5.04 -3.39
C LEU A 210 -5.77 -4.95 -3.13
N GLN A 211 -5.22 -5.72 -2.18
CA GLN A 211 -3.83 -5.65 -1.75
C GLN A 211 -3.39 -4.24 -1.39
N LEU A 212 -4.31 -3.42 -0.87
CA LEU A 212 -4.06 -2.05 -0.40
C LEU A 212 -3.04 -1.99 0.76
N MET A 213 -2.71 -3.16 1.29
CA MET A 213 -1.72 -3.43 2.33
C MET A 213 -0.29 -3.53 1.78
N GLY A 214 -0.13 -3.37 0.45
CA GLY A 214 1.17 -3.40 -0.22
C GLY A 214 1.88 -4.76 -0.12
N PHE A 215 1.15 -5.87 -0.13
CA PHE A 215 1.75 -7.19 0.09
C PHE A 215 2.79 -7.57 -0.95
N LEU A 216 4.03 -7.29 -0.56
CA LEU A 216 5.25 -8.10 -0.67
C LEU A 216 5.15 -9.24 -1.66
N ASP A 217 5.97 -9.15 -2.70
CA ASP A 217 6.30 -10.24 -3.60
C ASP A 217 6.70 -11.52 -2.82
N LEU A 218 5.72 -12.36 -2.52
CA LEU A 218 5.90 -13.62 -1.81
C LEU A 218 6.61 -14.68 -2.65
N LYS A 219 6.87 -14.41 -3.94
CA LYS A 219 7.53 -15.37 -4.83
C LYS A 219 9.03 -15.52 -4.63
N LYS A 220 9.67 -14.76 -3.73
CA LYS A 220 11.11 -14.93 -3.45
C LYS A 220 11.45 -15.75 -2.19
N SER A 221 10.47 -16.25 -1.44
CA SER A 221 10.73 -17.00 -0.19
C SER A 221 10.32 -18.48 -0.22
N SER A 222 10.48 -19.14 -1.38
CA SER A 222 10.33 -20.61 -1.47
C SER A 222 11.44 -21.41 -0.76
N GLU A 223 12.16 -20.79 0.18
CA GLU A 223 12.99 -21.44 1.20
C GLU A 223 12.77 -20.74 2.56
N ASP A 224 11.79 -21.24 3.31
CA ASP A 224 11.57 -21.20 4.78
C ASP A 224 11.48 -19.86 5.55
N ASN A 225 11.75 -18.69 4.96
CA ASN A 225 11.73 -17.38 5.65
C ASN A 225 10.85 -16.32 4.96
N GLY A 226 9.60 -16.68 4.61
CA GLY A 226 8.61 -15.70 4.16
C GLY A 226 8.16 -14.76 5.28
N MET A 227 7.91 -13.48 4.95
CA MET A 227 7.38 -12.50 5.90
C MET A 227 5.99 -12.95 6.39
N LYS A 228 5.83 -13.07 7.71
CA LYS A 228 4.58 -13.52 8.34
C LYS A 228 3.83 -12.36 8.97
N TRP A 229 2.51 -12.43 8.95
CA TRP A 229 1.63 -11.33 9.29
C TRP A 229 0.49 -11.74 10.23
N THR A 230 0.09 -10.79 11.07
CA THR A 230 -1.16 -10.83 11.82
C THR A 230 -1.99 -9.61 11.48
N VAL A 231 -3.29 -9.83 11.29
CA VAL A 231 -4.28 -8.81 10.99
C VAL A 231 -5.29 -8.77 12.13
N PHE A 232 -5.61 -7.57 12.62
CA PHE A 232 -6.73 -7.34 13.52
C PHE A 232 -7.87 -6.65 12.76
N ALA A 233 -8.80 -7.41 12.18
CA ALA A 233 -9.86 -6.85 11.34
C ALA A 233 -11.00 -6.28 12.21
N PRO A 234 -11.30 -4.97 12.17
CA PRO A 234 -12.46 -4.38 12.82
C PRO A 234 -13.75 -4.65 12.05
N VAL A 235 -14.88 -4.67 12.77
CA VAL A 235 -16.21 -4.82 12.16
C VAL A 235 -16.52 -3.68 11.18
N ASP A 236 -17.31 -3.99 10.15
CA ASP A 236 -17.56 -3.06 9.04
C ASP A 236 -18.18 -1.73 9.50
N GLU A 237 -19.08 -1.76 10.50
CA GLU A 237 -19.76 -0.57 11.02
C GLU A 237 -18.78 0.50 11.53
N GLU A 238 -17.67 0.06 12.13
CA GLU A 238 -16.66 0.92 12.73
C GLU A 238 -15.73 1.55 11.67
N LEU A 239 -15.75 1.03 10.44
CA LEU A 239 -14.98 1.52 9.31
C LEU A 239 -15.74 2.53 8.43
N VAL A 240 -17.07 2.62 8.58
CA VAL A 240 -17.93 3.54 7.81
C VAL A 240 -17.54 5.02 7.99
N PRO A 241 -17.25 5.54 9.20
CA PRO A 241 -16.94 6.95 9.41
C PRO A 241 -15.68 7.44 8.67
N PHE A 242 -14.80 6.52 8.32
CA PHE A 242 -13.54 6.84 7.65
C PHE A 242 -13.70 6.92 6.12
N SER A 243 -14.87 6.58 5.58
CA SER A 243 -15.10 6.52 4.13
C SER A 243 -14.93 7.89 3.44
N GLY A 244 -14.29 7.89 2.27
CA GLY A 244 -14.13 9.09 1.43
C GLY A 244 -12.77 9.79 1.50
N ASP A 245 -11.98 9.56 2.56
CA ASP A 245 -10.57 9.99 2.64
C ASP A 245 -9.65 8.77 2.54
N PHE A 246 -9.12 8.53 1.34
CA PHE A 246 -8.29 7.36 1.07
C PHE A 246 -6.98 7.35 1.88
N LEU A 247 -6.38 8.51 2.13
CA LEU A 247 -5.12 8.60 2.88
C LEU A 247 -5.35 8.32 4.37
N GLY A 248 -6.43 8.87 4.93
CA GLY A 248 -6.90 8.52 6.28
C GLY A 248 -7.23 7.02 6.40
N TYR A 249 -7.84 6.45 5.37
CA TYR A 249 -8.15 5.01 5.32
C TYR A 249 -6.90 4.12 5.32
N SER A 250 -5.87 4.51 4.57
CA SER A 250 -4.60 3.77 4.53
C SER A 250 -3.89 3.79 5.88
N SER A 251 -3.84 4.94 6.55
CA SER A 251 -3.23 5.06 7.89
C SER A 251 -3.99 4.21 8.92
N LEU A 252 -5.33 4.27 8.90
CA LEU A 252 -6.17 3.44 9.76
C LEU A 252 -5.87 1.96 9.56
N PHE A 253 -5.79 1.54 8.30
CA PHE A 253 -5.58 0.16 7.94
C PHE A 253 -4.26 -0.41 8.49
N MET A 254 -3.16 0.34 8.35
CA MET A 254 -1.84 -0.12 8.80
C MET A 254 -1.73 -0.35 10.31
N ARG A 255 -2.55 0.32 11.13
CA ARG A 255 -2.59 0.11 12.59
C ARG A 255 -3.10 -1.28 12.99
N HIS A 256 -3.77 -1.94 12.07
CA HIS A 256 -4.36 -3.27 12.25
C HIS A 256 -3.41 -4.38 11.79
N LEU A 257 -2.16 -4.06 11.47
CA LEU A 257 -1.17 -5.01 10.97
C LEU A 257 -0.02 -5.22 11.94
N VAL A 258 0.43 -6.47 12.03
CA VAL A 258 1.62 -6.87 12.77
C VAL A 258 2.57 -7.65 11.86
N PRO A 259 3.84 -7.25 11.75
CA PRO A 259 4.86 -7.91 10.94
C PRO A 259 5.38 -9.23 11.56
N CYS A 260 4.51 -9.97 12.25
CA CYS A 260 4.80 -11.31 12.75
C CYS A 260 3.51 -12.13 12.81
N ARG A 261 3.64 -13.45 12.82
CA ARG A 261 2.50 -14.36 13.01
C ARG A 261 2.26 -14.55 14.50
N VAL A 262 1.09 -14.13 14.96
CA VAL A 262 0.63 -14.21 16.34
C VAL A 262 -0.72 -14.91 16.34
N THR A 263 -0.73 -16.18 16.74
CA THR A 263 -1.94 -16.99 16.88
C THR A 263 -2.67 -16.68 18.17
N TRP A 264 -3.88 -17.21 18.31
CA TRP A 264 -4.61 -17.14 19.57
C TRP A 264 -3.87 -17.80 20.73
N GLY A 265 -3.17 -18.91 20.46
CA GLY A 265 -2.30 -19.57 21.43
C GLY A 265 -1.22 -18.62 21.94
N ASP A 266 -0.53 -17.95 21.01
CA ASP A 266 0.52 -16.97 21.35
C ASP A 266 -0.06 -15.81 22.20
N LEU A 267 -1.21 -15.26 21.81
CA LEU A 267 -1.88 -14.17 22.55
C LEU A 267 -2.27 -14.60 23.98
N ASN A 268 -2.75 -15.83 24.17
CA ASN A 268 -3.17 -16.32 25.48
C ASN A 268 -2.00 -16.65 26.41
N GLU A 269 -0.81 -16.89 25.85
CA GLU A 269 0.43 -17.08 26.60
C GLU A 269 1.13 -15.75 26.95
N MET A 270 0.80 -14.66 26.26
CA MET A 270 1.31 -13.34 26.58
C MET A 270 0.81 -12.86 27.95
N GLY A 271 1.72 -12.31 28.75
CA GLY A 271 1.37 -11.70 30.04
C GLY A 271 0.54 -10.42 29.86
N ASN A 272 -0.26 -10.06 30.86
CA ASN A 272 -1.03 -8.82 30.84
C ASN A 272 -0.09 -7.60 30.68
N GLY A 273 -0.39 -6.71 29.74
CA GLY A 273 0.45 -5.54 29.43
C GLY A 273 1.63 -5.83 28.49
N THR A 274 1.64 -6.99 27.82
CA THR A 274 2.66 -7.28 26.78
C THR A 274 2.51 -6.29 25.64
N MET A 275 3.61 -5.60 25.29
CA MET A 275 3.67 -4.73 24.12
C MET A 275 4.28 -5.49 22.97
N VAL A 276 3.49 -5.73 21.92
CA VAL A 276 3.97 -6.25 20.65
C VAL A 276 4.40 -5.05 19.81
N SER A 277 5.70 -4.94 19.58
CA SER A 277 6.24 -3.92 18.68
C SER A 277 5.66 -4.13 17.29
N ILE A 278 5.00 -3.10 16.78
CA ILE A 278 4.52 -3.06 15.42
C ILE A 278 5.71 -2.61 14.57
N SER A 279 5.68 -2.80 13.26
CA SER A 279 6.72 -2.27 12.38
C SER A 279 6.88 -0.74 12.48
N VAL A 280 6.03 -0.04 13.24
CA VAL A 280 5.91 1.40 13.35
C VAL A 280 6.73 1.94 14.52
N ASP A 281 7.81 2.68 14.24
CA ASP A 281 8.55 3.46 15.24
C ASP A 281 7.56 4.31 16.08
N GLY A 282 7.30 3.88 17.31
CA GLY A 282 6.43 4.56 18.29
C GLY A 282 5.02 3.98 18.47
N PHE A 283 4.56 3.05 17.63
CA PHE A 283 3.25 2.39 17.82
C PHE A 283 3.44 0.94 18.26
N ASN A 284 2.91 0.62 19.43
CA ASN A 284 2.96 -0.71 20.01
C ASN A 284 1.53 -1.23 20.19
N LEU A 285 1.29 -2.50 19.84
CA LEU A 285 0.05 -3.18 20.18
C LEU A 285 0.19 -3.74 21.60
N GLY A 286 -0.43 -3.08 22.56
CA GLY A 286 -0.62 -3.58 23.91
C GLY A 286 -1.69 -4.66 23.93
N ILE A 287 -1.32 -5.85 24.42
CA ILE A 287 -2.24 -6.92 24.74
C ILE A 287 -2.61 -6.81 26.22
N THR A 288 -3.90 -6.63 26.49
CA THR A 288 -4.43 -6.59 27.85
C THR A 288 -5.47 -7.67 28.03
N LYS A 289 -5.47 -8.28 29.22
CA LYS A 289 -6.45 -9.28 29.60
C LYS A 289 -7.24 -8.75 30.79
N ASP A 290 -8.56 -8.71 30.63
CA ASP A 290 -9.47 -8.39 31.73
C ASP A 290 -9.36 -9.51 32.79
N GLU A 291 -9.08 -9.13 34.03
CA GLU A 291 -8.88 -10.08 35.14
C GLU A 291 -10.20 -10.72 35.61
N ASP A 292 -11.33 -10.04 35.39
CA ASP A 292 -12.65 -10.48 35.87
C ASP A 292 -13.35 -11.41 34.87
N ASP A 293 -13.36 -11.03 33.58
CA ASP A 293 -14.09 -11.75 32.53
C ASP A 293 -13.17 -12.55 31.57
N GLY A 294 -11.85 -12.41 31.71
CA GLY A 294 -10.87 -13.11 30.86
C GLY A 294 -10.84 -12.62 29.41
N ILE A 295 -11.50 -11.50 29.12
CA ILE A 295 -11.60 -10.90 27.78
C ILE A 295 -10.23 -10.37 27.36
N LEU A 296 -9.77 -10.78 26.18
CA LEU A 296 -8.50 -10.35 25.61
C LEU A 296 -8.73 -9.18 24.67
N MET A 297 -7.96 -8.11 24.88
CA MET A 297 -8.06 -6.87 24.14
C MET A 297 -6.72 -6.50 23.53
N VAL A 298 -6.78 -5.84 22.38
CA VAL A 298 -5.64 -5.25 21.69
C VAL A 298 -5.83 -3.73 21.64
N ASN A 299 -4.94 -2.97 22.28
CA ASN A 299 -5.04 -1.51 22.43
C ASN A 299 -6.44 -1.05 22.91
N GLY A 300 -7.00 -1.77 23.88
CA GLY A 300 -8.33 -1.47 24.45
C GLY A 300 -9.51 -1.92 23.58
N VAL A 301 -9.27 -2.60 22.46
CA VAL A 301 -10.31 -3.17 21.59
C VAL A 301 -10.44 -4.68 21.80
N GLU A 302 -11.65 -5.14 22.11
CA GLU A 302 -11.97 -6.56 22.31
C GLU A 302 -11.72 -7.41 21.05
N ILE A 303 -11.06 -8.55 21.23
CA ILE A 303 -10.91 -9.58 20.19
C ILE A 303 -12.14 -10.49 20.22
N MET A 304 -12.98 -10.39 19.19
CA MET A 304 -14.24 -11.12 19.06
C MET A 304 -14.08 -12.50 18.41
N PHE A 305 -13.22 -12.59 17.40
CA PHE A 305 -13.02 -13.81 16.62
C PHE A 305 -11.53 -14.11 16.53
N PRO A 306 -10.96 -14.78 17.54
CA PRO A 306 -9.56 -15.17 17.51
C PRO A 306 -9.31 -16.24 16.44
N ASP A 307 -8.14 -16.19 15.79
CA ASP A 307 -7.74 -17.08 14.70
C ASP A 307 -8.84 -17.26 13.64
N MET A 308 -9.57 -16.18 13.33
CA MET A 308 -10.65 -16.16 12.34
C MET A 308 -10.19 -16.79 11.02
N TYR A 309 -8.97 -16.46 10.59
CA TYR A 309 -8.24 -17.16 9.54
C TYR A 309 -6.83 -17.46 10.03
N ASN A 310 -6.31 -18.64 9.71
CA ASN A 310 -4.99 -19.09 10.14
C ASN A 310 -4.31 -19.90 9.03
N SER A 311 -3.13 -19.44 8.64
CA SER A 311 -2.24 -20.09 7.68
C SER A 311 -0.78 -19.95 8.13
N ASP A 312 0.16 -20.52 7.37
CA ASP A 312 1.58 -20.51 7.73
C ASP A 312 2.22 -19.11 7.71
N TRP A 313 1.62 -18.17 6.97
CA TRP A 313 2.15 -16.81 6.79
C TRP A 313 1.16 -15.70 7.20
N LEU A 314 -0.13 -16.00 7.38
CA LEU A 314 -1.16 -15.02 7.75
C LEU A 314 -2.08 -15.55 8.84
N VAL A 315 -2.26 -14.75 9.89
CA VAL A 315 -3.31 -14.92 10.90
C VAL A 315 -4.21 -13.69 10.89
N ILE A 316 -5.52 -13.90 11.03
CA ILE A 316 -6.51 -12.82 11.14
C ILE A 316 -7.31 -13.03 12.42
N HIS A 317 -7.36 -12.01 13.26
CA HIS A 317 -8.26 -11.90 14.41
C HIS A 317 -9.32 -10.86 14.11
N GLY A 318 -10.59 -11.16 14.38
CA GLY A 318 -11.67 -10.18 14.31
C GLY A 318 -11.76 -9.40 15.61
N ILE A 319 -11.78 -8.07 15.53
CA ILE A 319 -11.89 -7.16 16.67
C ILE A 319 -13.17 -6.34 16.60
N ARG A 320 -13.59 -5.83 17.75
CA ARG A 320 -14.87 -5.14 17.92
C ARG A 320 -14.91 -3.72 17.32
N GLY A 321 -13.75 -3.07 17.17
CA GLY A 321 -13.67 -1.69 16.71
C GLY A 321 -12.30 -1.29 16.18
N VAL A 322 -12.15 -0.04 15.77
CA VAL A 322 -10.90 0.46 15.20
C VAL A 322 -9.85 0.66 16.30
N ILE A 323 -8.62 0.23 16.03
CA ILE A 323 -7.48 0.50 16.92
C ILE A 323 -7.19 2.02 16.90
N PRO A 324 -7.25 2.71 18.06
CA PRO A 324 -7.08 4.16 18.12
C PRO A 324 -5.63 4.61 17.85
N LEU A 325 -5.47 5.90 17.55
CA LEU A 325 -4.15 6.54 17.54
C LEU A 325 -3.57 6.62 18.95
N PRO A 326 -2.23 6.63 19.10
CA PRO A 326 -1.59 7.04 20.34
C PRO A 326 -2.08 8.41 20.81
N GLU A 327 -2.24 8.58 22.12
CA GLU A 327 -2.70 9.84 22.74
C GLU A 327 -1.83 11.05 22.34
N GLU A 328 -0.54 10.83 22.07
CA GLU A 328 0.41 11.87 21.66
C GLU A 328 0.09 12.50 20.28
N GLU A 329 -0.57 11.76 19.37
CA GLU A 329 -0.98 12.28 18.06
C GLU A 329 -2.38 12.93 18.08
N MET A 330 -3.27 12.52 19.00
CA MET A 330 -4.56 13.19 19.19
C MET A 330 -4.37 14.65 19.63
N GLU A 331 -3.39 14.93 20.50
CA GLU A 331 -3.04 16.31 20.87
C GLU A 331 -2.47 17.14 19.72
N LEU A 332 -1.83 16.52 18.73
CA LEU A 332 -1.28 17.21 17.55
C LEU A 332 -2.35 17.50 16.51
N LEU A 333 -3.32 16.59 16.34
CA LEU A 333 -4.47 16.76 15.45
C LEU A 333 -5.44 17.84 15.97
N GLU A 334 -5.63 17.95 17.29
CA GLU A 334 -6.43 19.02 17.89
C GLU A 334 -5.78 20.42 17.77
N LYS A 335 -4.47 20.49 17.56
CA LYS A 335 -3.72 21.76 17.39
C LYS A 335 -3.77 22.31 15.96
N LEU A 336 -4.35 21.58 14.99
CA LEU A 336 -4.55 22.08 13.64
C LEU A 336 -5.71 23.10 13.62
N PRO A 337 -5.51 24.31 13.08
CA PRO A 337 -6.56 25.32 13.08
C PRO A 337 -7.69 24.86 12.16
N VAL A 338 -8.87 24.62 12.73
CA VAL A 338 -10.12 24.46 11.98
C VAL A 338 -10.38 25.79 11.25
N THR A 339 -10.12 25.83 9.95
CA THR A 339 -10.64 26.91 9.11
C THR A 339 -12.15 26.76 9.05
N LYS A 340 -12.84 27.51 9.93
CA LYS A 340 -14.27 27.76 9.78
C LYS A 340 -14.46 28.41 8.41
N VAL A 341 -15.15 27.70 7.53
CA VAL A 341 -15.74 28.31 6.34
C VAL A 341 -16.82 29.26 6.85
N GLU A 342 -16.52 30.56 6.86
CA GLU A 342 -17.53 31.59 7.09
C GLU A 342 -18.53 31.54 5.94
N ASP A 343 -19.76 31.23 6.28
CA ASP A 343 -20.93 31.32 5.43
C ASP A 343 -21.18 32.79 5.09
N SER A 344 -20.66 33.24 3.95
CA SER A 344 -21.01 34.56 3.42
C SER A 344 -22.39 34.49 2.79
N THR A 345 -23.43 34.58 3.61
CA THR A 345 -24.77 34.92 3.15
C THR A 345 -24.73 36.35 2.62
N ALA A 346 -24.73 36.51 1.31
CA ALA A 346 -24.97 37.78 0.65
C ALA A 346 -26.41 38.22 0.95
N SER A 347 -26.56 39.21 1.84
CA SER A 347 -27.83 39.91 2.02
C SER A 347 -27.91 41.05 1.02
N ASP A 348 -28.77 40.86 0.04
CA ASP A 348 -29.16 41.85 -0.95
C ASP A 348 -29.98 42.98 -0.29
N ARG A 349 -29.57 44.22 -0.54
CA ARG A 349 -30.40 45.39 -0.88
C ARG A 349 -31.54 45.86 0.05
N ALA A 350 -31.33 47.02 0.69
CA ALA A 350 -32.31 48.12 0.84
C ALA A 350 -31.54 49.40 1.24
N GLU A 351 -31.38 50.38 0.34
CA GLU A 351 -32.05 51.70 0.42
C GLU A 351 -31.85 52.46 1.74
N PHE A 352 -30.88 53.37 1.80
CA PHE A 352 -31.03 54.85 1.72
C PHE A 352 -29.68 55.54 1.94
#